data_AF-A0A7C2FXG1-F1
#
_entry.id   AF-A0A7C2FXG1-F1
#
_cell.length_a   1.000
_cell.length_b   1.000
_cell.length_c   1.000
_cell.angle_alpha   90.00
_cell.angle_beta   90.00
_cell.angle_gamma   90.00
#
_symmetry.space_group_name_H-M   'P 1'
#
loop_
_entity.id
_entity.type
_entity.pdbx_description
1 polymer ?
#
loop_
_entity_poly.entity_id
_entity_poly.type
_entity_poly.pdbx_seq_one_letter_code
_entity_poly.pdbx_strand_id
1 'polypeptide(L)'
;GVAKLMQGGHGYHNLVIRSDGTVWGWGMNNSGQVGDGTTTYRPNPVQVSGLSGIVWVAAGVNHSLAVRSDGTVWVWGYNNSGELGLGSTTVPQLVPVQVTGIGGVIAVDGGQWHSVAISPWAQATPTPSPLPTAPKSAGAEAGLTVVPASSPTPTPVQISLTPVDIGPRPPTATPTPVLIDLTPVEVSPKPATPTPSPVPTATPTPVPTDTPTPAPTSTPAATATPTPTPVPTATPPATPTATPPPVPTPTPTPQPGEGQLCIRKFADLNGNGTRDPGEPWLAGWAFNLSPSPPAPAQATTQGQQGLVCVTLPAPATYTVTEQVQAGWVPTTPPQQTVNLQPGQTQVVTFGNRR
;
A
#
# COMPACT_ATOMS: atom_id res chain seq x y z
N GLY A 1 -16.39 0.75 32.26
CA GLY A 1 -17.03 -0.51 31.82
C GLY A 1 -15.99 -1.46 31.26
N VAL A 2 -16.38 -2.62 30.76
CA VAL A 2 -15.54 -3.43 29.87
C VAL A 2 -15.48 -2.74 28.51
N ALA A 3 -14.28 -2.65 27.92
CA ALA A 3 -14.04 -2.04 26.61
C ALA A 3 -13.75 -3.10 25.53
N LYS A 4 -13.03 -4.17 25.86
CA LYS A 4 -12.72 -5.28 24.95
C LYS A 4 -12.54 -6.59 25.72
N LEU A 5 -13.25 -7.64 25.34
CA LEU A 5 -13.06 -9.00 25.84
C LEU A 5 -12.31 -9.82 24.78
N MET A 6 -11.34 -10.63 25.22
CA MET A 6 -10.66 -11.62 24.38
C MET A 6 -10.72 -12.97 25.07
N GLN A 7 -11.54 -13.87 24.52
CA GLN A 7 -11.46 -15.30 24.80
C GLN A 7 -10.28 -15.83 23.96
N GLY A 8 -9.24 -16.38 24.59
CA GLY A 8 -8.20 -17.09 23.84
C GLY A 8 -8.80 -18.33 23.18
N GLY A 9 -8.78 -18.42 21.86
CA GLY A 9 -9.47 -19.50 21.10
C GLY A 9 -9.03 -20.92 21.45
N HIS A 10 -7.89 -21.05 22.15
CA HIS A 10 -7.33 -22.31 22.64
C HIS A 10 -6.96 -22.25 24.15
N GLY A 11 -7.19 -21.12 24.83
CA GLY A 11 -6.74 -20.85 26.19
C GLY A 11 -7.78 -21.17 27.26
N TYR A 12 -7.31 -21.65 28.42
CA TYR A 12 -8.16 -21.91 29.60
C TYR A 12 -8.29 -20.68 30.53
N HIS A 13 -7.79 -19.53 30.09
CA HIS A 13 -7.91 -18.23 30.76
C HIS A 13 -8.49 -17.19 29.81
N ASN A 14 -8.97 -16.09 30.40
CA ASN A 14 -9.74 -15.04 29.74
C ASN A 14 -9.07 -13.71 30.08
N LEU A 15 -8.97 -12.79 29.11
CA LEU A 15 -8.44 -11.45 29.33
C LEU A 15 -9.46 -10.39 28.90
N VAL A 16 -9.58 -9.32 29.68
CA VAL A 16 -10.47 -8.20 29.39
C VAL A 16 -9.77 -6.86 29.64
N ILE A 17 -9.95 -5.92 28.72
CA ILE A 17 -9.55 -4.52 28.86
C ILE A 17 -10.75 -3.72 29.35
N ARG A 18 -10.56 -2.91 30.39
CA ARG A 18 -11.55 -1.93 30.85
C ARG A 18 -11.36 -0.57 30.17
N SER A 19 -12.41 0.26 30.23
CA SER A 19 -12.41 1.63 29.68
C SER A 19 -11.40 2.60 30.34
N ASP A 20 -10.73 2.16 31.41
CA ASP A 20 -9.65 2.86 32.11
C ASP A 20 -8.24 2.39 31.65
N GLY A 21 -8.16 1.48 30.67
CA GLY A 21 -6.90 0.92 30.17
C GLY A 21 -6.26 -0.12 31.10
N THR A 22 -6.96 -0.58 32.15
CA THR A 22 -6.51 -1.71 32.99
C THR A 22 -6.89 -3.05 32.36
N VAL A 23 -6.06 -4.06 32.59
CA VAL A 23 -6.31 -5.45 32.20
C VAL A 23 -6.78 -6.25 33.40
N TRP A 24 -7.77 -7.11 33.20
CA TRP A 24 -8.25 -8.07 34.19
C TRP A 24 -8.27 -9.46 33.57
N GLY A 25 -8.00 -10.49 34.37
CA GLY A 25 -7.94 -11.88 33.92
C GLY A 25 -8.56 -12.87 34.90
N TRP A 26 -8.99 -14.02 34.40
CA TRP A 26 -9.51 -15.14 35.20
C TRP A 26 -9.45 -16.47 34.43
N GLY A 27 -9.59 -17.58 35.15
CA GLY A 27 -9.51 -18.95 34.64
C GLY A 27 -8.27 -19.69 35.15
N MET A 28 -7.73 -20.58 34.31
CA MET A 28 -6.52 -21.35 34.58
C MET A 28 -5.32 -20.43 34.76
N ASN A 29 -4.49 -20.70 35.77
CA ASN A 29 -3.33 -19.87 36.10
C ASN A 29 -2.07 -20.71 36.40
N ASN A 30 -2.06 -21.99 36.04
CA ASN A 30 -0.98 -22.95 36.38
C ASN A 30 0.43 -22.53 35.92
N SER A 31 0.52 -21.58 34.98
CA SER A 31 1.77 -21.02 34.45
C SER A 31 1.90 -19.51 34.70
N GLY A 32 1.02 -18.92 35.52
CA GLY A 32 0.98 -17.48 35.76
C GLY A 32 0.26 -16.67 34.69
N GLN A 33 -0.47 -17.31 33.76
CA GLN A 33 -1.06 -16.66 32.59
C GLN A 33 -2.18 -15.63 32.90
N VAL A 34 -2.71 -15.60 34.12
CA VAL A 34 -3.58 -14.51 34.58
C VAL A 34 -2.78 -13.24 34.87
N GLY A 35 -1.50 -13.34 35.24
CA GLY A 35 -0.60 -12.19 35.46
C GLY A 35 -0.72 -11.52 36.83
N ASP A 36 -1.28 -12.21 37.81
CA ASP A 36 -1.55 -11.69 39.16
C ASP A 36 -0.43 -11.95 40.19
N GLY A 37 0.74 -12.41 39.72
CA GLY A 37 1.87 -12.81 40.57
C GLY A 37 1.74 -14.20 41.19
N THR A 38 0.69 -14.97 40.86
CA THR A 38 0.45 -16.31 41.42
C THR A 38 0.31 -17.37 40.34
N THR A 39 0.24 -18.64 40.75
CA THR A 39 -0.13 -19.77 39.87
C THR A 39 -1.51 -20.37 40.19
N THR A 40 -2.31 -19.69 41.03
CA THR A 40 -3.58 -20.22 41.55
C THR A 40 -4.74 -19.92 40.61
N TYR A 41 -5.57 -20.92 40.31
CA TYR A 41 -6.81 -20.77 39.51
C TYR A 41 -7.68 -19.62 40.04
N ARG A 42 -8.22 -18.80 39.12
CA ARG A 42 -9.05 -17.64 39.43
C ARG A 42 -10.47 -17.83 38.91
N PRO A 43 -11.47 -18.16 39.76
CA PRO A 43 -12.87 -18.24 39.34
C PRO A 43 -13.48 -16.86 39.05
N ASN A 44 -12.86 -15.78 39.50
CA ASN A 44 -13.35 -14.41 39.37
C ASN A 44 -12.28 -13.50 38.74
N PRO A 45 -12.66 -12.44 37.99
CA PRO A 45 -11.72 -11.46 37.45
C PRO A 45 -10.86 -10.81 38.54
N VAL A 46 -9.54 -10.96 38.41
CA VAL A 46 -8.53 -10.21 39.18
C VAL A 46 -7.86 -9.19 38.26
N GLN A 47 -7.48 -8.03 38.80
CA GLN A 47 -6.73 -7.03 38.03
C GLN A 47 -5.28 -7.47 37.86
N VAL A 48 -4.77 -7.35 36.62
CA VAL A 48 -3.36 -7.58 36.31
C VAL A 48 -2.56 -6.37 36.78
N SER A 49 -1.58 -6.59 37.66
CA SER A 49 -0.77 -5.51 38.24
C SER A 49 0.28 -4.98 37.24
N GLY A 50 0.71 -3.74 37.41
CA GLY A 50 1.71 -3.10 36.55
C GLY A 50 1.23 -2.63 35.17
N LEU A 51 0.00 -2.97 34.75
CA LEU A 51 -0.54 -2.56 33.45
C LEU A 51 -1.55 -1.41 33.54
N SER A 52 -1.34 -0.43 32.66
CA SER A 52 -2.21 0.72 32.39
C SER A 52 -2.03 1.16 30.94
N GLY A 53 -3.00 1.89 30.40
CA GLY A 53 -2.98 2.37 29.01
C GLY A 53 -3.08 1.26 27.96
N ILE A 54 -3.58 0.07 28.31
CA ILE A 54 -3.65 -1.07 27.40
C ILE A 54 -4.78 -0.91 26.39
N VAL A 55 -4.47 -1.11 25.11
CA VAL A 55 -5.39 -0.98 23.97
C VAL A 55 -5.64 -2.30 23.24
N TRP A 56 -4.74 -3.28 23.39
CA TRP A 56 -4.90 -4.63 22.86
C TRP A 56 -4.45 -5.67 23.89
N VAL A 57 -5.09 -6.85 23.88
CA VAL A 57 -4.64 -8.05 24.60
C VAL A 57 -4.85 -9.27 23.70
N ALA A 58 -4.05 -10.30 23.90
CA ALA A 58 -4.22 -11.62 23.29
C ALA A 58 -3.82 -12.72 24.30
N ALA A 59 -4.32 -13.94 24.08
CA ALA A 59 -4.10 -15.07 24.98
C ALA A 59 -3.83 -16.32 24.15
N GLY A 60 -2.62 -16.86 24.27
CA GLY A 60 -2.29 -18.21 23.83
C GLY A 60 -2.82 -19.27 24.81
N VAL A 61 -2.33 -20.50 24.75
CA VAL A 61 -2.86 -21.59 25.59
C VAL A 61 -2.48 -21.44 27.06
N ASN A 62 -1.23 -21.06 27.34
CA ASN A 62 -0.71 -20.85 28.70
C ASN A 62 0.10 -19.55 28.83
N HIS A 63 -0.03 -18.61 27.90
CA HIS A 63 0.64 -17.31 27.93
C HIS A 63 -0.31 -16.18 27.49
N SER A 64 0.10 -14.94 27.74
CA SER A 64 -0.70 -13.73 27.58
C SER A 64 0.14 -12.58 27.03
N LEU A 65 -0.48 -11.75 26.19
CA LEU A 65 0.12 -10.55 25.60
C LEU A 65 -0.78 -9.33 25.80
N ALA A 66 -0.17 -8.15 25.90
CA ALA A 66 -0.82 -6.85 25.88
C ALA A 66 -0.02 -5.82 25.05
N VAL A 67 -0.73 -4.89 24.43
CA VAL A 67 -0.16 -3.70 23.77
C VAL A 67 -0.66 -2.46 24.47
N ARG A 68 0.26 -1.61 24.93
CA ARG A 68 -0.04 -0.29 25.48
C ARG A 68 -0.16 0.74 24.34
N SER A 69 -0.89 1.84 24.59
CA SER A 69 -1.09 2.96 23.65
C SER A 69 0.19 3.64 23.13
N ASP A 70 1.35 3.38 23.75
CA ASP A 70 2.68 3.82 23.29
C ASP A 70 3.34 2.85 22.30
N GLY A 71 2.66 1.76 21.95
CA GLY A 71 3.16 0.70 21.06
C GLY A 71 4.15 -0.26 21.72
N THR A 72 4.26 -0.26 23.06
CA THR A 72 5.05 -1.26 23.80
C THR A 72 4.27 -2.56 24.02
N VAL A 73 4.96 -3.69 23.92
CA VAL A 73 4.40 -5.03 24.13
C VAL A 73 4.78 -5.55 25.51
N TRP A 74 3.80 -6.14 26.19
CA TRP A 74 3.91 -6.72 27.53
C TRP A 74 3.44 -8.18 27.48
N VAL A 75 4.16 -9.07 28.16
CA VAL A 75 4.00 -10.53 28.05
C VAL A 75 4.09 -11.21 29.41
N TRP A 76 3.31 -12.27 29.63
CA TRP A 76 3.36 -13.09 30.84
C TRP A 76 2.81 -14.51 30.64
N GLY A 77 3.03 -15.38 31.62
CA GLY A 77 2.66 -16.78 31.62
C GLY A 77 3.81 -17.72 31.26
N TYR A 78 3.48 -18.85 30.62
CA TYR A 78 4.38 -19.90 30.18
C TYR A 78 5.39 -19.43 29.14
N ASN A 79 6.60 -20.01 29.16
CA ASN A 79 7.72 -19.55 28.34
C ASN A 79 8.70 -20.69 27.93
N ASN A 80 8.30 -21.96 28.01
CA ASN A 80 9.23 -23.08 27.80
C ASN A 80 9.61 -23.31 26.32
N SER A 81 8.91 -22.67 25.39
CA SER A 81 9.23 -22.62 23.95
C SER A 81 9.75 -21.23 23.54
N GLY A 82 9.95 -20.31 24.49
CA GLY A 82 10.28 -18.90 24.22
C GLY A 82 9.09 -18.03 23.83
N GLU A 83 7.87 -18.45 24.17
CA GLU A 83 6.61 -17.81 23.78
C GLU A 83 6.54 -16.32 24.11
N LEU A 84 7.23 -15.87 25.17
CA LEU A 84 7.25 -14.48 25.61
C LEU A 84 8.26 -13.61 24.83
N GLY A 85 9.15 -14.19 24.03
CA GLY A 85 10.16 -13.45 23.26
C GLY A 85 11.27 -12.77 24.08
N LEU A 86 11.36 -13.05 25.38
CA LEU A 86 12.26 -12.37 26.33
C LEU A 86 13.74 -12.80 26.27
N GLY A 87 14.19 -13.47 25.19
CA GLY A 87 15.55 -14.00 25.07
C GLY A 87 15.90 -15.15 26.05
N SER A 88 14.91 -15.70 26.76
CA SER A 88 15.03 -16.83 27.69
C SER A 88 13.85 -17.77 27.50
N THR A 89 14.09 -19.08 27.63
CA THR A 89 13.18 -20.16 27.20
C THR A 89 12.81 -21.15 28.32
N THR A 90 13.00 -20.79 29.60
CA THR A 90 12.79 -21.73 30.73
C THR A 90 12.16 -21.09 31.98
N VAL A 91 11.94 -19.78 32.01
CA VAL A 91 11.36 -19.09 33.17
C VAL A 91 10.00 -18.46 32.79
N PRO A 92 8.87 -19.00 33.30
CA PRO A 92 7.57 -18.36 33.13
C PRO A 92 7.49 -17.08 33.95
N GLN A 93 6.75 -16.08 33.46
CA GLN A 93 6.60 -14.79 34.12
C GLN A 93 5.22 -14.71 34.77
N LEU A 94 5.17 -14.64 36.11
CA LEU A 94 3.90 -14.60 36.85
C LEU A 94 3.24 -13.20 36.85
N VAL A 95 3.97 -12.18 36.38
CA VAL A 95 3.54 -10.79 36.21
C VAL A 95 3.97 -10.29 34.82
N PRO A 96 3.32 -9.25 34.27
CA PRO A 96 3.68 -8.67 32.98
C PRO A 96 5.12 -8.12 32.93
N VAL A 97 5.88 -8.57 31.94
CA VAL A 97 7.22 -8.07 31.59
C VAL A 97 7.15 -7.40 30.21
N GLN A 98 7.85 -6.28 30.04
CA GLN A 98 7.93 -5.61 28.74
C GLN A 98 8.92 -6.34 27.81
N VAL A 99 8.52 -6.57 26.55
CA VAL A 99 9.45 -7.04 25.51
C VAL A 99 10.29 -5.85 25.03
N THR A 100 11.61 -5.97 25.13
CA THR A 100 12.57 -4.95 24.66
C THR A 100 12.96 -5.19 23.20
N GLY A 101 13.40 -4.14 22.51
CA GLY A 101 13.87 -4.22 21.11
C GLY A 101 12.77 -4.19 20.04
N ILE A 102 11.49 -4.23 20.43
CA ILE A 102 10.34 -3.98 19.56
C ILE A 102 9.52 -2.79 20.06
N GLY A 103 8.84 -2.09 19.15
CA GLY A 103 8.04 -0.91 19.47
C GLY A 103 7.18 -0.46 18.30
N GLY A 104 6.24 0.46 18.55
CA GLY A 104 5.23 0.85 17.56
C GLY A 104 4.28 -0.29 17.18
N VAL A 105 4.14 -1.31 18.02
CA VAL A 105 3.25 -2.45 17.78
C VAL A 105 1.80 -2.01 17.92
N ILE A 106 0.92 -2.40 16.99
CA ILE A 106 -0.50 -2.04 16.97
C ILE A 106 -1.43 -3.21 17.31
N ALA A 107 -0.98 -4.45 17.09
CA ALA A 107 -1.70 -5.65 17.47
C ALA A 107 -0.74 -6.81 17.80
N VAL A 108 -1.22 -7.74 18.60
CA VAL A 108 -0.57 -9.00 18.96
C VAL A 108 -1.58 -10.14 18.88
N ASP A 109 -1.07 -11.35 18.64
CA ASP A 109 -1.83 -12.59 18.75
C ASP A 109 -1.00 -13.70 19.43
N GLY A 110 -1.68 -14.64 20.08
CA GLY A 110 -1.08 -15.70 20.90
C GLY A 110 -1.45 -17.08 20.37
N GLY A 111 -0.48 -17.80 19.83
CA GLY A 111 -0.64 -19.18 19.35
C GLY A 111 -0.53 -20.21 20.48
N GLN A 112 -0.39 -21.49 20.10
CA GLN A 112 -0.18 -22.56 21.08
C GLN A 112 1.18 -22.46 21.78
N TRP A 113 2.25 -22.27 20.99
CA TRP A 113 3.66 -22.27 21.43
C TRP A 113 4.46 -21.11 20.81
N HIS A 114 3.78 -20.04 20.39
CA HIS A 114 4.39 -18.88 19.75
C HIS A 114 3.53 -17.63 19.95
N SER A 115 4.14 -16.46 19.75
CA SER A 115 3.48 -15.16 19.75
C SER A 115 3.73 -14.43 18.43
N VAL A 116 2.78 -13.60 17.99
CA VAL A 116 2.94 -12.70 16.84
C VAL A 116 2.71 -11.27 17.30
N ALA A 117 3.54 -10.35 16.84
CA ALA A 117 3.39 -8.91 17.03
C ALA A 117 3.52 -8.21 15.67
N ILE A 118 2.64 -7.25 15.39
CA ILE A 118 2.67 -6.45 14.16
C ILE A 118 2.73 -4.95 14.48
N SER A 119 3.77 -4.30 13.97
CA SER A 119 3.86 -2.84 13.85
C SER A 119 3.39 -2.40 12.46
N PRO A 120 2.97 -1.12 12.29
CA PRO A 120 2.79 -0.56 10.96
C PRO A 120 4.10 -0.69 10.18
N TRP A 121 4.01 -1.08 8.91
CA TRP A 121 5.11 -0.93 7.99
C TRP A 121 5.47 0.56 7.94
N ALA A 122 6.70 0.90 8.34
CA ALA A 122 7.23 2.21 8.01
C ALA A 122 7.32 2.25 6.48
N GLN A 123 6.53 3.11 5.85
CA GLN A 123 6.74 3.46 4.45
C GLN A 123 8.12 4.12 4.38
N ALA A 124 9.12 3.33 4.03
CA ALA A 124 10.50 3.78 3.88
C ALA A 124 10.54 4.75 2.70
N THR A 125 10.25 6.02 2.96
CA THR A 125 10.61 7.13 2.08
C THR A 125 12.09 6.96 1.78
N PRO A 126 12.49 6.68 0.53
CA PRO A 126 13.89 6.65 0.20
C PRO A 126 14.40 8.07 0.37
N THR A 127 15.03 8.36 1.51
CA THR A 127 15.72 9.64 1.72
C THR A 127 16.65 9.81 0.53
N PRO A 128 16.47 10.84 -0.31
CA PRO A 128 17.31 11.02 -1.49
C PRO A 128 18.71 11.36 -1.01
N SER A 129 19.55 10.32 -0.89
CA SER A 129 20.92 10.46 -0.43
C SER A 129 21.63 11.45 -1.37
N PRO A 130 22.21 12.54 -0.85
CA PRO A 130 22.76 13.58 -1.70
C PRO A 130 23.84 12.98 -2.60
N LEU A 131 23.62 13.09 -3.91
CA LEU A 131 24.47 12.47 -4.92
C LEU A 131 25.92 12.93 -4.69
N PRO A 132 26.90 12.01 -4.51
CA PRO A 132 28.27 12.40 -4.23
C PRO A 132 28.82 13.19 -5.42
N THR A 133 29.17 14.45 -5.17
CA THR A 133 29.70 15.36 -6.19
C THR A 133 31.06 14.88 -6.67
N ALA A 134 31.09 14.20 -7.82
CA ALA A 134 32.32 13.74 -8.44
C ALA A 134 33.24 14.94 -8.80
N PRO A 135 34.56 14.86 -8.52
CA PRO A 135 35.50 15.89 -8.93
C PRO A 135 35.65 15.91 -10.45
N LYS A 136 35.81 17.11 -11.04
CA LYS A 136 36.13 17.25 -12.46
C LYS A 136 37.58 16.81 -12.73
N SER A 137 37.76 15.86 -13.63
CA SER A 137 39.00 15.65 -14.40
C SER A 137 38.64 15.38 -15.87
N ALA A 138 39.59 15.58 -16.78
CA ALA A 138 39.31 15.74 -18.21
C ALA A 138 39.72 14.54 -19.07
N GLY A 139 38.92 14.27 -20.10
CA GLY A 139 39.37 13.96 -21.46
C GLY A 139 39.86 12.54 -21.77
N ALA A 140 38.99 11.74 -22.40
CA ALA A 140 39.32 10.87 -23.53
C ALA A 140 38.01 10.41 -24.23
N GLU A 141 38.00 10.29 -25.56
CA GLU A 141 36.85 9.75 -26.29
C GLU A 141 37.04 8.27 -26.65
N ALA A 142 36.04 7.45 -26.31
CA ALA A 142 35.77 6.16 -26.95
C ALA A 142 34.30 5.80 -26.68
N GLY A 143 33.49 5.64 -27.72
CA GLY A 143 32.05 5.39 -27.58
C GLY A 143 31.70 3.90 -27.52
N LEU A 144 30.61 3.57 -26.83
CA LEU A 144 29.86 2.33 -27.06
C LEU A 144 28.35 2.53 -26.80
N THR A 145 27.54 1.64 -27.34
CA THR A 145 26.08 1.74 -27.48
C THR A 145 25.30 1.84 -26.17
N VAL A 146 24.27 2.69 -26.16
CA VAL A 146 23.15 2.60 -25.22
C VAL A 146 22.35 1.33 -25.53
N VAL A 147 22.31 0.41 -24.56
CA VAL A 147 21.31 -0.68 -24.52
C VAL A 147 20.21 -0.23 -23.55
N PRO A 148 18.92 -0.21 -23.95
CA PRO A 148 17.85 0.06 -23.00
C PRO A 148 17.80 -1.09 -21.98
N ALA A 149 17.87 -0.76 -20.69
CA ALA A 149 17.76 -1.77 -19.64
C ALA A 149 16.35 -2.39 -19.69
N SER A 150 16.30 -3.70 -19.97
CA SER A 150 15.10 -4.52 -19.81
C SER A 150 14.51 -4.39 -18.40
N SER A 151 13.23 -4.73 -18.26
CA SER A 151 12.45 -4.65 -17.02
C SER A 151 13.24 -5.05 -15.76
N PRO A 152 13.00 -4.40 -14.60
CA PRO A 152 13.57 -4.84 -13.33
C PRO A 152 12.97 -6.20 -12.97
N THR A 153 13.69 -7.28 -13.33
CA THR A 153 13.42 -8.63 -12.82
C THR A 153 13.37 -8.56 -11.30
N PRO A 154 12.32 -9.08 -10.65
CA PRO A 154 12.23 -9.06 -9.19
C PRO A 154 13.36 -9.93 -8.61
N THR A 155 14.40 -9.28 -8.09
CA THR A 155 15.51 -9.97 -7.42
C THR A 155 14.94 -10.74 -6.22
N PRO A 156 15.07 -12.08 -6.15
CA PRO A 156 14.54 -12.84 -5.03
C PRO A 156 15.26 -12.44 -3.75
N VAL A 157 14.52 -11.90 -2.78
CA VAL A 157 15.07 -11.46 -1.50
C VAL A 157 15.61 -12.68 -0.75
N GLN A 158 16.93 -12.79 -0.63
CA GLN A 158 17.57 -13.85 0.12
C GLN A 158 17.35 -13.64 1.63
N ILE A 159 16.31 -14.29 2.16
CA ILE A 159 16.08 -14.38 3.61
C ILE A 159 17.07 -15.39 4.19
N SER A 160 18.29 -14.94 4.48
CA SER A 160 19.27 -15.74 5.23
C SER A 160 18.84 -15.89 6.69
N LEU A 161 18.04 -16.92 6.97
CA LEU A 161 17.83 -17.42 8.33
C LEU A 161 19.14 -18.04 8.83
N THR A 162 20.03 -17.21 9.38
CA THR A 162 21.19 -17.69 10.14
C THR A 162 20.69 -18.45 11.37
N PRO A 163 21.01 -19.76 11.53
CA PRO A 163 20.68 -20.47 12.75
C PRO A 163 21.45 -19.84 13.92
N VAL A 164 20.74 -19.47 14.98
CA VAL A 164 21.40 -19.11 16.25
C VAL A 164 21.95 -20.39 16.84
N ASP A 165 23.27 -20.53 16.89
CA ASP A 165 23.92 -21.73 17.41
C ASP A 165 23.69 -21.85 18.93
N ILE A 166 23.02 -22.94 19.33
CA ILE A 166 22.59 -23.21 20.71
C ILE A 166 23.19 -24.52 21.24
N GLY A 167 24.50 -24.67 21.04
CA GLY A 167 25.33 -25.59 21.81
C GLY A 167 25.75 -26.87 21.08
N PRO A 168 26.68 -27.64 21.67
CA PRO A 168 27.48 -28.62 20.95
C PRO A 168 26.68 -29.86 20.53
N ARG A 169 26.22 -29.87 19.27
CA ARG A 169 25.66 -31.06 18.61
C ARG A 169 26.80 -31.94 18.03
N PRO A 170 26.69 -33.29 18.06
CA PRO A 170 27.72 -34.17 17.49
C PRO A 170 28.00 -33.93 15.99
N PRO A 171 29.24 -34.08 15.53
CA PRO A 171 29.65 -33.70 14.18
C PRO A 171 29.32 -34.77 13.13
N THR A 172 28.08 -34.82 12.64
CA THR A 172 27.73 -35.46 11.34
C THR A 172 26.34 -35.03 10.83
N ALA A 173 26.19 -33.75 10.47
CA ALA A 173 25.11 -33.29 9.57
C ALA A 173 25.44 -31.90 9.00
N THR A 174 25.91 -31.83 7.76
CA THR A 174 25.93 -30.55 7.02
C THR A 174 24.47 -30.14 6.74
N PRO A 175 24.02 -28.95 7.17
CA PRO A 175 22.64 -28.55 6.96
C PRO A 175 22.39 -28.24 5.48
N THR A 176 21.61 -29.08 4.81
CA THR A 176 21.09 -28.79 3.47
C THR A 176 20.09 -27.62 3.57
N PRO A 177 20.27 -26.50 2.85
CA PRO A 177 19.31 -25.41 2.89
C PRO A 177 17.98 -25.87 2.26
N VAL A 178 16.89 -25.74 3.01
CA VAL A 178 15.54 -25.98 2.49
C VAL A 178 15.14 -24.77 1.65
N LEU A 179 15.15 -24.93 0.33
CA LEU A 179 14.63 -23.91 -0.58
C LEU A 179 13.09 -23.90 -0.47
N ILE A 180 12.54 -22.85 0.14
CA ILE A 180 11.12 -22.52 0.01
C ILE A 180 11.01 -21.58 -1.18
N ASP A 181 10.55 -22.10 -2.31
CA ASP A 181 10.26 -21.30 -3.50
C ASP A 181 9.02 -20.43 -3.23
N LEU A 182 9.23 -19.12 -3.19
CA LEU A 182 8.18 -18.10 -3.06
C LEU A 182 8.08 -17.27 -4.35
N THR A 183 8.24 -17.92 -5.50
CA THR A 183 7.74 -17.39 -6.77
C THR A 183 6.26 -16.99 -6.61
N PRO A 184 5.88 -15.75 -6.99
CA PRO A 184 4.47 -15.38 -7.03
C PRO A 184 3.73 -16.30 -8.00
N VAL A 185 2.72 -17.01 -7.51
CA VAL A 185 1.80 -17.73 -8.39
C VAL A 185 1.03 -16.69 -9.19
N GLU A 186 1.38 -16.51 -10.47
CA GLU A 186 0.57 -15.71 -11.38
C GLU A 186 -0.82 -16.33 -11.49
N VAL A 187 -1.80 -15.71 -10.84
CA VAL A 187 -3.21 -16.02 -11.04
C VAL A 187 -3.55 -15.62 -12.46
N SER A 188 -3.53 -16.60 -13.37
CA SER A 188 -3.73 -16.38 -14.80
C SER A 188 -5.01 -15.58 -15.02
N PRO A 189 -4.98 -14.47 -15.79
CA PRO A 189 -6.17 -13.67 -16.02
C PRO A 189 -7.22 -14.53 -16.71
N LYS A 190 -8.45 -14.48 -16.19
CA LYS A 190 -9.63 -15.16 -16.73
C LYS A 190 -9.69 -14.95 -18.25
N PRO A 191 -9.82 -16.01 -19.08
CA PRO A 191 -9.87 -15.87 -20.54
C PRO A 191 -10.91 -14.82 -20.98
N ALA A 192 -10.47 -13.89 -21.83
CA ALA A 192 -11.33 -12.86 -22.37
C ALA A 192 -12.43 -13.49 -23.25
N THR A 193 -13.65 -12.98 -23.14
CA THR A 193 -14.75 -13.35 -24.05
C THR A 193 -14.34 -12.98 -25.49
N PRO A 194 -14.49 -13.87 -26.49
CA PRO A 194 -14.06 -13.58 -27.85
C PRO A 194 -14.94 -12.49 -28.49
N THR A 195 -14.37 -11.30 -28.67
CA THR A 195 -14.91 -10.25 -29.54
C THR A 195 -14.94 -10.74 -31.00
N PRO A 196 -16.02 -10.52 -31.77
CA PRO A 196 -16.10 -11.00 -33.15
C PRO A 196 -15.05 -10.35 -34.07
N SER A 197 -14.48 -11.15 -34.96
CA SER A 197 -13.46 -10.72 -35.93
C SER A 197 -13.99 -9.65 -36.91
N PRO A 198 -13.16 -8.67 -37.32
CA PRO A 198 -13.53 -7.70 -38.33
C PRO A 198 -13.65 -8.34 -39.73
N VAL A 199 -14.55 -7.80 -40.55
CA VAL A 199 -14.72 -8.16 -41.97
C VAL A 199 -13.50 -7.69 -42.77
N PRO A 200 -12.95 -8.49 -43.70
CA PRO A 200 -11.83 -8.06 -44.54
C PRO A 200 -12.26 -6.99 -45.55
N THR A 201 -11.67 -5.79 -45.45
CA THR A 201 -11.79 -4.72 -46.45
C THR A 201 -10.64 -4.80 -47.45
N ALA A 202 -10.92 -4.50 -48.73
CA ALA A 202 -10.04 -4.84 -49.85
C ALA A 202 -8.71 -4.06 -49.92
N THR A 203 -7.66 -4.77 -50.35
CA THR A 203 -6.33 -4.20 -50.67
C THR A 203 -6.34 -3.43 -52.00
N PRO A 204 -5.78 -2.20 -52.08
CA PRO A 204 -5.56 -1.53 -53.35
C PRO A 204 -4.33 -2.10 -54.09
N THR A 205 -4.48 -2.35 -55.39
CA THR A 205 -3.44 -2.89 -56.28
C THR A 205 -2.34 -1.86 -56.58
N PRO A 206 -1.05 -2.25 -56.66
CA PRO A 206 0.01 -1.35 -57.13
C PRO A 206 -0.13 -1.04 -58.64
N VAL A 207 0.18 0.20 -59.02
CA VAL A 207 0.25 0.67 -60.42
C VAL A 207 1.69 0.54 -60.92
N PRO A 208 1.94 0.03 -62.16
CA PRO A 208 3.29 -0.20 -62.66
C PRO A 208 4.02 1.08 -63.09
N THR A 209 5.35 1.02 -63.06
CA THR A 209 6.26 2.06 -63.57
C THR A 209 6.62 1.79 -65.03
N ASP A 210 6.67 2.82 -65.87
CA ASP A 210 7.17 2.75 -67.25
C ASP A 210 8.28 3.77 -67.53
N THR A 211 9.09 3.49 -68.57
CA THR A 211 10.41 4.12 -68.83
C THR A 211 10.38 5.02 -70.09
N PRO A 212 11.13 6.15 -70.18
CA PRO A 212 10.87 7.21 -71.17
C PRO A 212 11.61 7.06 -72.54
N THR A 213 11.72 8.18 -73.28
CA THR A 213 12.44 8.47 -74.57
C THR A 213 11.51 8.43 -75.84
N PRO A 214 11.79 9.13 -76.98
CA PRO A 214 11.48 10.56 -77.18
C PRO A 214 10.89 10.98 -78.56
N ALA A 215 10.67 12.31 -78.74
CA ALA A 215 10.55 13.06 -80.02
C ALA A 215 9.20 12.90 -80.81
N PRO A 216 8.79 13.84 -81.72
CA PRO A 216 9.56 14.86 -82.45
C PRO A 216 9.06 16.34 -82.33
N THR A 217 9.38 17.18 -83.33
CA THR A 217 9.58 18.65 -83.27
C THR A 217 8.54 19.55 -83.98
N SER A 218 8.33 20.79 -83.50
CA SER A 218 7.97 21.97 -84.34
C SER A 218 8.15 23.38 -83.69
N THR A 219 9.24 24.06 -84.11
CA THR A 219 9.46 25.46 -84.59
C THR A 219 8.28 26.50 -84.66
N PRO A 220 8.51 27.85 -84.78
CA PRO A 220 9.08 28.83 -83.81
C PRO A 220 8.40 30.26 -83.77
N ALA A 221 8.85 31.17 -82.88
CA ALA A 221 8.95 32.67 -83.04
C ALA A 221 9.61 33.27 -81.75
N ALA A 222 10.69 34.09 -81.77
CA ALA A 222 10.85 35.51 -82.18
C ALA A 222 10.06 36.50 -81.26
N THR A 223 10.57 37.62 -80.69
CA THR A 223 11.88 38.36 -80.68
C THR A 223 11.83 39.42 -79.51
N ALA A 224 12.80 40.25 -79.08
CA ALA A 224 14.20 40.60 -79.40
C ALA A 224 14.90 41.32 -78.19
N THR A 225 16.20 41.67 -78.31
CA THR A 225 17.02 42.59 -77.46
C THR A 225 16.89 44.08 -77.92
N PRO A 226 17.49 45.14 -77.29
CA PRO A 226 18.70 45.20 -76.42
C PRO A 226 18.70 46.13 -75.17
N THR A 227 19.82 46.08 -74.43
CA THR A 227 20.32 46.99 -73.37
C THR A 227 20.77 48.38 -73.91
N PRO A 228 21.10 49.43 -73.09
CA PRO A 228 21.97 49.49 -71.88
C PRO A 228 21.25 50.16 -70.67
N THR A 229 21.83 50.67 -69.55
CA THR A 229 23.21 51.05 -69.10
C THR A 229 23.32 50.93 -67.56
N PRO A 230 24.48 50.57 -66.95
CA PRO A 230 24.62 50.48 -65.48
C PRO A 230 25.08 51.79 -64.79
N VAL A 231 24.70 51.96 -63.51
CA VAL A 231 25.26 52.94 -62.55
C VAL A 231 25.37 52.25 -61.17
N PRO A 232 26.49 52.39 -60.43
CA PRO A 232 26.74 51.59 -59.22
C PRO A 232 26.38 52.25 -57.87
N THR A 233 26.09 51.39 -56.90
CA THR A 233 26.32 51.53 -55.45
C THR A 233 25.81 52.79 -54.71
N ALA A 234 24.72 52.60 -53.97
CA ALA A 234 24.49 53.28 -52.69
C ALA A 234 24.10 52.22 -51.64
N THR A 235 24.73 52.24 -50.46
CA THR A 235 24.51 51.24 -49.39
C THR A 235 23.63 51.83 -48.28
N PRO A 236 22.38 51.35 -48.09
CA PRO A 236 21.56 51.70 -46.93
C PRO A 236 21.94 50.87 -45.68
N PRO A 237 21.46 51.25 -44.47
CA PRO A 237 22.01 50.76 -43.21
C PRO A 237 21.49 49.38 -42.75
N ALA A 238 22.06 48.92 -41.64
CA ALA A 238 21.94 47.60 -41.02
C ALA A 238 20.53 46.98 -40.97
N THR A 239 20.50 45.67 -41.20
CA THR A 239 19.38 44.77 -40.91
C THR A 239 18.85 45.01 -39.48
N PRO A 240 17.53 45.16 -39.28
CA PRO A 240 16.98 45.20 -37.93
C PRO A 240 17.21 43.84 -37.26
N THR A 241 17.92 43.83 -36.13
CA THR A 241 18.14 42.63 -35.32
C THR A 241 16.78 42.03 -34.96
N ALA A 242 16.54 40.77 -35.32
CA ALA A 242 15.28 40.11 -35.01
C ALA A 242 15.07 40.09 -33.50
N THR A 243 13.94 40.66 -33.04
CA THR A 243 13.48 40.52 -31.66
C THR A 243 13.45 39.02 -31.33
N PRO A 244 14.03 38.57 -30.20
CA PRO A 244 13.89 37.18 -29.81
C PRO A 244 12.39 36.83 -29.71
N PRO A 245 11.98 35.61 -30.09
CA PRO A 245 10.58 35.22 -29.95
C PRO A 245 10.15 35.39 -28.49
N PRO A 246 8.89 35.76 -28.23
CA PRO A 246 8.41 35.90 -26.87
C PRO A 246 8.69 34.60 -26.11
N VAL A 247 9.32 34.71 -24.93
CA VAL A 247 9.52 33.58 -24.04
C VAL A 247 8.17 32.87 -23.88
N PRO A 248 8.06 31.56 -24.14
CA PRO A 248 6.78 30.88 -24.05
C PRO A 248 6.24 31.08 -22.64
N THR A 249 5.12 31.80 -22.54
CA THR A 249 4.36 31.94 -21.30
C THR A 249 4.20 30.54 -20.71
N PRO A 250 4.53 30.32 -19.42
CA PRO A 250 4.41 28.98 -18.85
C PRO A 250 2.98 28.49 -19.08
N THR A 251 2.86 27.37 -19.81
CA THR A 251 1.57 26.74 -20.10
C THR A 251 0.80 26.67 -18.79
N PRO A 252 -0.44 27.20 -18.70
CA PRO A 252 -1.15 27.22 -17.44
C PRO A 252 -1.22 25.80 -16.91
N THR A 253 -0.63 25.59 -15.73
CA THR A 253 -0.66 24.30 -15.04
C THR A 253 -2.10 23.79 -15.08
N PRO A 254 -2.36 22.59 -15.61
CA PRO A 254 -3.73 22.14 -15.84
C PRO A 254 -4.50 22.28 -14.54
N GLN A 255 -5.55 23.11 -14.58
CA GLN A 255 -6.34 23.45 -13.40
C GLN A 255 -6.77 22.14 -12.73
N PRO A 256 -6.60 21.98 -11.40
CA PRO A 256 -7.07 20.79 -10.72
C PRO A 256 -8.57 20.66 -11.01
N GLY A 257 -8.92 19.58 -11.70
CA GLY A 257 -10.30 19.23 -11.95
C GLY A 257 -10.95 18.69 -10.69
N GLU A 258 -12.22 18.36 -10.79
CA GLU A 258 -12.95 17.70 -9.71
C GLU A 258 -13.38 16.31 -10.17
N GLY A 259 -13.28 15.34 -9.26
CA GLY A 259 -13.94 14.03 -9.38
C GLY A 259 -14.88 13.82 -8.20
N GLN A 260 -15.73 12.80 -8.27
CA GLN A 260 -16.65 12.44 -7.20
C GLN A 260 -16.29 11.09 -6.58
N LEU A 261 -16.10 11.07 -5.26
CA LEU A 261 -15.88 9.87 -4.47
C LEU A 261 -17.15 9.54 -3.68
N CYS A 262 -17.78 8.43 -4.03
CA CYS A 262 -18.96 7.89 -3.36
C CYS A 262 -18.57 6.73 -2.44
N ILE A 263 -18.94 6.83 -1.16
CA ILE A 263 -18.66 5.83 -0.13
C ILE A 263 -19.98 5.25 0.36
N ARG A 264 -20.06 3.92 0.40
CA ARG A 264 -21.30 3.20 0.70
C ARG A 264 -21.09 2.16 1.80
N LYS A 265 -22.00 2.11 2.77
CA LYS A 265 -21.93 1.21 3.94
C LYS A 265 -23.11 0.24 3.95
N PHE A 266 -22.85 -1.05 4.14
CA PHE A 266 -23.86 -2.08 4.37
C PHE A 266 -23.62 -2.86 5.67
N ALA A 267 -24.67 -3.51 6.17
CA ALA A 267 -24.57 -4.54 7.20
C ALA A 267 -24.39 -5.90 6.51
N ASP A 268 -23.20 -6.47 6.67
CA ASP A 268 -22.87 -7.82 6.21
C ASP A 268 -23.38 -8.81 7.27
N LEU A 269 -24.41 -9.57 6.94
CA LEU A 269 -25.11 -10.44 7.88
C LEU A 269 -24.46 -11.81 7.98
N ASN A 270 -23.75 -12.25 6.93
CA ASN A 270 -23.15 -13.58 6.87
C ASN A 270 -21.63 -13.57 7.16
N GLY A 271 -20.96 -12.43 6.95
CA GLY A 271 -19.54 -12.18 7.22
C GLY A 271 -18.61 -12.34 6.01
N ASN A 272 -19.11 -12.42 4.77
CA ASN A 272 -18.31 -12.76 3.58
C ASN A 272 -17.60 -11.57 2.90
N GLY A 273 -17.79 -10.33 3.37
CA GLY A 273 -17.20 -9.12 2.81
C GLY A 273 -17.85 -8.62 1.51
N THR A 274 -18.93 -9.25 1.05
CA THR A 274 -19.66 -8.98 -0.19
C THR A 274 -21.09 -8.60 0.12
N ARG A 275 -21.67 -7.64 -0.60
CA ARG A 275 -23.04 -7.19 -0.34
C ARG A 275 -24.06 -8.11 -1.01
N ASP A 276 -24.81 -8.86 -0.22
CA ASP A 276 -25.77 -9.86 -0.67
C ASP A 276 -27.23 -9.36 -0.77
N PRO A 277 -28.13 -10.07 -1.48
CA PRO A 277 -29.57 -9.79 -1.47
C PRO A 277 -30.17 -9.93 -0.06
N GLY A 278 -30.98 -8.95 0.36
CA GLY A 278 -31.54 -8.87 1.71
C GLY A 278 -30.70 -8.03 2.68
N GLU A 279 -29.44 -7.74 2.38
CA GLU A 279 -28.57 -6.97 3.27
C GLU A 279 -28.87 -5.45 3.22
N PRO A 280 -29.10 -4.81 4.38
CA PRO A 280 -29.47 -3.40 4.44
C PRO A 280 -28.27 -2.46 4.36
N TRP A 281 -28.48 -1.29 3.77
CA TRP A 281 -27.52 -0.19 3.79
C TRP A 281 -27.58 0.55 5.14
N LEU A 282 -26.44 1.13 5.57
CA LEU A 282 -26.27 1.77 6.88
C LEU A 282 -25.96 3.27 6.75
N ALA A 283 -26.77 4.09 7.41
CA ALA A 283 -26.52 5.52 7.61
C ALA A 283 -25.74 5.79 8.90
N GLY A 284 -25.23 7.01 9.06
CA GLY A 284 -24.51 7.45 10.26
C GLY A 284 -23.09 6.92 10.37
N TRP A 285 -22.52 6.34 9.31
CA TRP A 285 -21.19 5.76 9.33
C TRP A 285 -20.14 6.73 8.81
N ALA A 286 -19.15 7.04 9.63
CA ALA A 286 -18.12 8.03 9.33
C ALA A 286 -16.88 7.40 8.68
N PHE A 287 -16.24 8.17 7.80
CA PHE A 287 -15.04 7.81 7.06
C PHE A 287 -14.07 8.99 7.02
N ASN A 288 -12.80 8.75 7.33
CA ASN A 288 -11.72 9.72 7.17
C ASN A 288 -11.19 9.67 5.72
N LEU A 289 -10.89 10.84 5.16
CA LEU A 289 -10.25 10.97 3.84
C LEU A 289 -8.79 11.41 4.01
N SER A 290 -7.86 10.71 3.36
CA SER A 290 -6.43 11.07 3.32
C SER A 290 -5.91 11.10 1.87
N PRO A 291 -5.12 12.11 1.44
CA PRO A 291 -4.81 13.33 2.16
C PRO A 291 -6.09 14.13 2.45
N SER A 292 -6.14 14.82 3.59
CA SER A 292 -7.35 15.56 4.00
C SER A 292 -7.71 16.61 2.95
N PRO A 293 -8.89 16.52 2.30
CA PRO A 293 -9.32 17.53 1.35
C PRO A 293 -9.67 18.84 2.07
N PRO A 294 -9.78 19.98 1.35
CA PRO A 294 -10.09 21.29 1.94
C PRO A 294 -11.39 21.29 2.75
N ALA A 295 -12.43 20.63 2.23
CA ALA A 295 -13.62 20.20 2.96
C ALA A 295 -14.36 19.10 2.17
N PRO A 296 -15.08 18.18 2.84
CA PRO A 296 -15.02 17.85 4.26
C PRO A 296 -13.92 16.80 4.53
N ALA A 297 -13.21 16.93 5.65
CA ALA A 297 -12.17 15.96 6.05
C ALA A 297 -12.74 14.57 6.42
N GLN A 298 -14.04 14.49 6.71
CA GLN A 298 -14.78 13.26 6.95
C GLN A 298 -16.05 13.21 6.10
N ALA A 299 -16.40 12.00 5.65
CA ALA A 299 -17.67 11.71 4.98
C ALA A 299 -18.54 10.82 5.87
N THR A 300 -19.84 11.09 5.98
CA THR A 300 -20.78 10.29 6.78
C THR A 300 -21.95 9.82 5.93
N THR A 301 -22.21 8.51 5.89
CA THR A 301 -23.29 7.92 5.08
C THR A 301 -24.68 8.37 5.52
N GLN A 302 -25.59 8.57 4.56
CA GLN A 302 -26.93 9.10 4.80
C GLN A 302 -28.04 8.26 4.15
N GLY A 303 -29.23 8.36 4.73
CA GLY A 303 -30.48 7.75 4.22
C GLY A 303 -30.47 6.21 4.15
N GLN A 304 -31.58 5.65 3.67
CA GLN A 304 -31.73 4.18 3.51
C GLN A 304 -30.89 3.58 2.37
N GLN A 305 -30.08 4.39 1.67
CA GLN A 305 -29.11 3.93 0.69
C GLN A 305 -27.69 3.77 1.26
N GLY A 306 -27.47 4.22 2.51
CA GLY A 306 -26.19 4.15 3.22
C GLY A 306 -25.03 4.72 2.41
N LEU A 307 -25.26 5.86 1.77
CA LEU A 307 -24.37 6.46 0.76
C LEU A 307 -23.98 7.88 1.19
N VAL A 308 -22.75 8.28 0.86
CA VAL A 308 -22.31 9.68 0.84
C VAL A 308 -21.40 9.86 -0.37
N CYS A 309 -21.55 10.97 -1.08
CA CYS A 309 -20.67 11.32 -2.20
C CYS A 309 -20.02 12.69 -1.93
N VAL A 310 -18.72 12.77 -2.19
CA VAL A 310 -17.89 13.93 -1.93
C VAL A 310 -17.19 14.34 -3.21
N THR A 311 -17.28 15.62 -3.59
CA THR A 311 -16.50 16.19 -4.69
C THR A 311 -15.09 16.49 -4.18
N LEU A 312 -14.07 16.03 -4.89
CA LEU A 312 -12.67 16.10 -4.48
C LEU A 312 -11.77 16.55 -5.65
N PRO A 313 -10.67 17.29 -5.38
CA PRO A 313 -9.65 17.61 -6.38
C PRO A 313 -9.11 16.37 -7.12
N ALA A 314 -8.85 16.52 -8.41
CA ALA A 314 -8.34 15.46 -9.27
C ALA A 314 -7.40 16.03 -10.38
N PRO A 315 -6.45 15.25 -10.90
CA PRO A 315 -6.15 13.85 -10.57
C PRO A 315 -5.47 13.71 -9.20
N ALA A 316 -5.94 12.76 -8.38
CA ALA A 316 -5.40 12.49 -7.04
C ALA A 316 -5.65 11.05 -6.60
N THR A 317 -4.92 10.59 -5.58
CA THR A 317 -5.15 9.31 -4.90
C THR A 317 -5.66 9.59 -3.49
N TYR A 318 -6.82 9.02 -3.16
CA TYR A 318 -7.46 9.16 -1.86
C TYR A 318 -7.57 7.81 -1.14
N THR A 319 -7.13 7.78 0.10
CA THR A 319 -7.29 6.65 1.02
C THR A 319 -8.50 6.92 1.92
N VAL A 320 -9.55 6.12 1.75
CA VAL A 320 -10.77 6.14 2.57
C VAL A 320 -10.58 5.19 3.74
N THR A 321 -10.71 5.68 4.97
CA THR A 321 -10.58 4.87 6.19
C THR A 321 -11.86 4.91 7.01
N GLU A 322 -12.46 3.75 7.26
CA GLU A 322 -13.69 3.61 8.05
C GLU A 322 -13.47 3.99 9.53
N GLN A 323 -14.47 4.61 10.16
CA GLN A 323 -14.56 4.72 11.61
C GLN A 323 -15.48 3.63 12.15
N VAL A 324 -14.88 2.50 12.52
CA VAL A 324 -15.57 1.28 12.99
C VAL A 324 -16.39 1.59 14.25
N GLN A 325 -17.69 1.34 14.20
CA GLN A 325 -18.59 1.57 15.33
C GLN A 325 -18.50 0.45 16.39
N ALA A 326 -18.73 0.80 17.66
CA ALA A 326 -18.71 -0.15 18.76
C ALA A 326 -19.76 -1.26 18.57
N GLY A 327 -19.35 -2.52 18.76
CA GLY A 327 -20.21 -3.68 18.55
C GLY A 327 -20.41 -4.06 17.07
N TRP A 328 -19.55 -3.61 16.16
CA TRP A 328 -19.49 -4.05 14.77
C TRP A 328 -18.07 -4.47 14.39
N VAL A 329 -17.94 -5.41 13.45
CA VAL A 329 -16.67 -5.95 12.94
C VAL A 329 -16.59 -5.74 11.43
N PRO A 330 -15.56 -5.06 10.88
CA PRO A 330 -15.38 -4.94 9.44
C PRO A 330 -15.19 -6.30 8.77
N THR A 331 -15.84 -6.51 7.63
CA THR A 331 -15.74 -7.72 6.80
C THR A 331 -15.15 -7.41 5.42
N THR A 332 -15.33 -6.17 4.93
CA THR A 332 -14.46 -5.57 3.90
C THR A 332 -13.19 -4.99 4.52
N PRO A 333 -12.11 -4.74 3.75
CA PRO A 333 -10.98 -3.94 4.20
C PRO A 333 -11.45 -2.59 4.78
N PRO A 334 -11.07 -2.24 6.04
CA PRO A 334 -11.50 -0.99 6.70
C PRO A 334 -10.78 0.25 6.14
N GLN A 335 -9.85 0.06 5.21
CA GLN A 335 -9.18 1.10 4.46
C GLN A 335 -9.12 0.70 2.98
N GLN A 336 -9.48 1.61 2.09
CA GLN A 336 -9.51 1.39 0.63
C GLN A 336 -8.93 2.61 -0.10
N THR A 337 -8.09 2.37 -1.11
CA THR A 337 -7.41 3.43 -1.87
C THR A 337 -8.06 3.61 -3.24
N VAL A 338 -8.37 4.86 -3.59
CA VAL A 338 -9.07 5.24 -4.82
C VAL A 338 -8.22 6.23 -5.61
N ASN A 339 -7.85 5.84 -6.83
CA ASN A 339 -7.33 6.79 -7.82
C ASN A 339 -8.52 7.49 -8.49
N LEU A 340 -8.55 8.82 -8.44
CA LEU A 340 -9.65 9.66 -8.91
C LEU A 340 -9.14 10.59 -10.02
N GLN A 341 -9.80 10.58 -11.17
CA GLN A 341 -9.50 11.44 -12.33
C GLN A 341 -10.53 12.58 -12.48
N PRO A 342 -10.19 13.70 -13.14
CA PRO A 342 -11.15 14.76 -13.45
C PRO A 342 -12.41 14.24 -14.17
N GLY A 343 -13.58 14.64 -13.71
CA GLY A 343 -14.88 14.20 -14.23
C GLY A 343 -15.26 12.75 -13.87
N GLN A 344 -14.40 11.98 -13.21
CA GLN A 344 -14.68 10.59 -12.83
C GLN A 344 -15.56 10.54 -11.58
N THR A 345 -16.51 9.59 -11.55
CA THR A 345 -17.16 9.14 -10.31
C THR A 345 -16.61 7.76 -9.94
N GLN A 346 -16.15 7.60 -8.70
CA GLN A 346 -15.68 6.34 -8.12
C GLN A 346 -16.59 5.93 -6.96
N VAL A 347 -16.86 4.62 -6.81
CA VAL A 347 -17.70 4.08 -5.73
C VAL A 347 -16.91 3.03 -4.94
N VAL A 348 -16.83 3.19 -3.62
CA VAL A 348 -16.27 2.21 -2.68
C VAL A 348 -17.33 1.72 -1.68
N THR A 349 -17.23 0.46 -1.30
CA THR A 349 -18.22 -0.25 -0.47
C THR A 349 -17.58 -0.86 0.76
N PHE A 350 -18.19 -0.64 1.92
CA PHE A 350 -17.72 -1.12 3.22
C PHE A 350 -18.80 -1.97 3.91
N GLY A 351 -18.49 -3.24 4.18
CA GLY A 351 -19.33 -4.22 4.88
C GLY A 351 -18.82 -4.45 6.30
N ASN A 352 -19.74 -4.46 7.27
CA ASN A 352 -19.45 -4.85 8.65
C ASN A 352 -20.57 -5.74 9.16
N ARG A 353 -20.20 -6.73 9.97
CA ARG A 353 -21.11 -7.59 10.71
C ARG A 353 -21.34 -7.07 12.12
N ARG A 354 -22.49 -7.44 12.71
CA ARG A 354 -22.87 -7.19 14.11
C ARG A 354 -23.08 -8.50 14.86
#